data_AF-A0A1W2DRP8-F1
#
_entry.id   AF-A0A1W2DRP8-F1
#
_cell.length_a   1.000
_cell.length_b   1.000
_cell.length_c   1.000
_cell.angle_alpha   90.00
_cell.angle_beta   90.00
_cell.angle_gamma   90.00
#
_symmetry.space_group_name_H-M   'P 1'
#
loop_
_entity.id
_entity.type
_entity.pdbx_description
1 polymer ?
#
loop_
_entity_poly.entity_id
_entity_poly.type
_entity_poly.pdbx_seq_one_letter_code
_entity_poly.pdbx_strand_id
1 'polypeptide(L)'
;MSTVKHKTADFEPNDLENWFDDIINNMKVDKMMLQTMTADEKKTSFYNTLMSGNAHKIHQSARNQSSMYFIQELLKTYIGELINYDKVPLEIAFDLSDAKILVWAKIHNDDESTEDALLLAEAKANAKFHDYGFFISSTIVEDRDQQSVPPHYKAIKFD
;
A
#
# COMPACT_ATOMS: atom_id res chain seq x y z
N MET A 1 32.41 -11.46 34.99
CA MET A 1 32.72 -10.92 33.65
C MET A 1 31.78 -11.58 32.66
N SER A 2 30.79 -10.84 32.16
CA SER A 2 29.80 -11.35 31.21
C SER A 2 30.36 -11.23 29.80
N THR A 3 30.57 -12.36 29.13
CA THR A 3 30.99 -12.39 27.72
C THR A 3 29.85 -11.92 26.84
N VAL A 4 30.02 -10.76 26.21
CA VAL A 4 29.14 -10.27 25.15
C VAL A 4 29.27 -11.25 23.99
N LYS A 5 28.23 -12.05 23.73
CA LYS A 5 28.12 -12.83 22.50
C LYS A 5 27.91 -11.83 21.36
N HIS A 6 28.95 -11.58 20.57
CA HIS A 6 28.78 -10.91 19.29
C HIS A 6 27.82 -11.75 18.44
N LYS A 7 26.67 -11.18 18.10
CA LYS A 7 25.79 -11.69 17.05
C LYS A 7 26.65 -11.78 15.79
N THR A 8 26.87 -12.98 15.27
CA THR A 8 27.44 -13.18 13.94
C THR A 8 26.48 -12.57 12.92
N ALA A 9 27.00 -11.95 11.86
CA ALA A 9 26.20 -11.36 10.81
C ALA A 9 25.27 -12.42 10.18
N ASP A 10 24.04 -12.05 9.86
CA ASP A 10 23.01 -12.95 9.33
C ASP A 10 23.24 -13.32 7.84
N PHE A 11 24.42 -13.04 7.27
CA PHE A 11 24.73 -13.22 5.85
C PHE A 11 26.09 -13.88 5.65
N GLU A 12 26.19 -14.77 4.65
CA GLU A 12 27.46 -15.34 4.22
C GLU A 12 28.27 -14.27 3.44
N PRO A 13 29.61 -14.23 3.55
CA PRO A 13 30.44 -13.20 2.92
C PRO A 13 30.24 -13.05 1.40
N ASN A 14 29.99 -14.16 0.70
CA ASN A 14 29.75 -14.15 -0.74
C ASN A 14 28.40 -13.51 -1.11
N ASP A 15 27.38 -13.62 -0.24
CA ASP A 15 26.06 -13.05 -0.50
C ASP A 15 26.11 -11.52 -0.44
N LEU A 16 26.92 -10.97 0.47
CA LEU A 16 27.11 -9.54 0.60
C LEU A 16 27.81 -8.95 -0.63
N GLU A 17 28.88 -9.60 -1.10
CA GLU A 17 29.64 -9.14 -2.27
C GLU A 17 28.76 -9.16 -3.52
N ASN A 18 28.05 -10.28 -3.76
CA ASN A 18 27.14 -10.42 -4.89
C ASN A 18 26.05 -9.34 -4.86
N TRP A 19 25.46 -9.06 -3.69
CA TRP A 19 24.43 -8.02 -3.54
C TRP A 19 24.97 -6.61 -3.87
N PHE A 20 26.17 -6.29 -3.41
CA PHE A 20 26.80 -4.99 -3.71
C PHE A 20 27.12 -4.86 -5.20
N ASP A 21 27.69 -5.90 -5.80
CA ASP A 21 28.00 -5.94 -7.23
C ASP A 21 26.74 -5.75 -8.08
N ASP A 22 25.65 -6.42 -7.72
CA ASP A 22 24.35 -6.28 -8.38
C ASP A 22 23.83 -4.85 -8.32
N ILE A 23 23.89 -4.20 -7.15
CA ILE A 23 23.48 -2.80 -7.00
C ILE A 23 24.34 -1.88 -7.86
N ILE A 24 25.66 -2.04 -7.81
CA ILE A 24 26.59 -1.21 -8.59
C ILE A 24 26.32 -1.39 -10.09
N ASN A 25 26.09 -2.62 -10.54
CA ASN A 25 25.78 -2.93 -11.94
C ASN A 25 24.47 -2.29 -12.38
N ASN A 26 23.41 -2.39 -11.57
CA ASN A 26 22.14 -1.72 -11.84
C ASN A 26 22.30 -0.19 -11.92
N MET A 27 23.06 0.42 -11.01
CA MET A 27 23.35 1.85 -11.05
C MET A 27 24.12 2.27 -12.30
N LYS A 28 25.04 1.43 -12.80
CA LYS A 28 25.77 1.69 -14.06
C LYS A 28 24.83 1.63 -15.27
N VAL A 29 23.91 0.66 -15.31
CA VAL A 29 22.89 0.57 -16.36
C VAL A 29 21.99 1.81 -16.34
N ASP A 30 21.50 2.19 -15.15
CA ASP A 30 20.64 3.36 -15.01
C ASP A 30 21.34 4.66 -15.39
N LYS A 31 22.61 4.81 -15.01
CA LYS A 31 23.46 5.92 -15.46
C LYS A 31 23.50 6.00 -16.99
N MET A 32 23.74 4.87 -17.68
CA MET A 32 23.76 4.83 -19.14
C MET A 32 22.41 5.26 -19.72
N MET A 33 21.30 4.73 -19.19
CA MET A 33 19.94 5.07 -19.65
C MET A 33 19.63 6.57 -19.49
N LEU A 34 20.05 7.17 -18.37
CA LEU A 34 19.88 8.62 -18.13
C LEU A 34 20.72 9.45 -19.11
N GLN A 35 21.96 9.03 -19.38
CA GLN A 35 22.83 9.71 -20.35
C GLN A 35 22.29 9.61 -21.78
N THR A 36 21.66 8.49 -22.14
CA THR A 36 21.07 8.28 -23.48
C THR A 36 19.62 8.74 -23.59
N MET A 37 19.04 9.33 -22.53
CA MET A 37 17.62 9.74 -22.47
C MET A 37 16.63 8.60 -22.78
N THR A 38 16.97 7.37 -22.39
CA THR A 38 16.13 6.16 -22.55
C THR A 38 15.52 5.68 -21.23
N ALA A 39 15.87 6.32 -20.11
CA ALA A 39 15.22 6.08 -18.83
C ALA A 39 13.77 6.58 -18.86
N ASP A 40 12.87 5.85 -18.20
CA ASP A 40 11.50 6.31 -18.00
C ASP A 40 11.44 7.52 -17.04
N GLU A 41 10.28 8.18 -17.00
CA GLU A 41 10.07 9.37 -16.18
C GLU A 41 10.23 9.10 -14.68
N LYS A 42 9.82 7.91 -14.20
CA LYS A 42 9.90 7.55 -12.78
C LYS A 42 11.35 7.42 -12.34
N LYS A 43 12.16 6.70 -13.11
CA LYS A 43 13.59 6.51 -12.88
C LYS A 43 14.34 7.85 -12.96
N THR A 44 14.02 8.66 -13.96
CA THR A 44 14.59 10.01 -14.10
C THR A 44 14.28 10.89 -12.89
N SER A 45 13.02 10.91 -12.45
CA SER A 45 12.58 11.67 -11.28
C SER A 45 13.25 11.19 -9.97
N PHE A 46 13.38 9.88 -9.80
CA PHE A 46 14.06 9.26 -8.66
C PHE A 46 15.53 9.73 -8.56
N TYR A 47 16.32 9.56 -9.63
CA TYR A 47 17.73 9.97 -9.61
C TYR A 47 17.89 11.48 -9.49
N ASN A 48 17.04 12.28 -10.14
CA ASN A 48 17.07 13.74 -9.97
C ASN A 48 16.79 14.16 -8.53
N THR A 49 15.87 13.48 -7.85
CA THR A 49 15.57 13.72 -6.43
C THR A 49 16.78 13.39 -5.55
N LEU A 50 17.46 12.27 -5.79
CA LEU A 50 18.67 11.90 -5.05
C LEU A 50 19.83 12.85 -5.32
N MET A 51 20.11 13.15 -6.59
CA MET A 51 21.19 14.06 -7.00
C MET A 51 20.99 15.48 -6.49
N SER A 52 19.75 15.90 -6.23
CA SER A 52 19.47 17.22 -5.66
C SER A 52 20.07 17.41 -4.26
N GLY A 53 20.39 16.32 -3.54
CA GLY A 53 20.84 16.36 -2.15
C GLY A 53 19.82 16.94 -1.16
N ASN A 54 18.60 17.23 -1.62
CA ASN A 54 17.56 17.81 -0.79
C ASN A 54 16.91 16.71 0.06
N ALA A 55 17.38 16.56 1.30
CA ALA A 55 16.90 15.55 2.24
C ALA A 55 15.37 15.56 2.40
N HIS A 56 14.74 16.74 2.41
CA HIS A 56 13.27 16.84 2.50
C HIS A 56 12.58 16.18 1.31
N LYS A 57 13.01 16.47 0.07
CA LYS A 57 12.44 15.83 -1.14
C LYS A 57 12.69 14.32 -1.17
N ILE A 58 13.85 13.88 -0.71
CA ILE A 58 14.20 12.45 -0.63
C ILE A 58 13.26 11.74 0.34
N HIS A 59 13.12 12.26 1.57
CA HIS A 59 12.22 11.68 2.57
C HIS A 59 10.76 11.74 2.16
N GLN A 60 10.32 12.83 1.53
CA GLN A 60 8.96 12.95 1.01
C GLN A 60 8.70 11.91 -0.10
N SER A 61 9.63 11.75 -1.05
CA SER A 61 9.52 10.74 -2.11
C SER A 61 9.46 9.33 -1.54
N ALA A 62 10.31 9.01 -0.57
CA ALA A 62 10.31 7.71 0.11
C ALA A 62 8.98 7.45 0.85
N ARG A 63 8.43 8.46 1.55
CA ARG A 63 7.12 8.38 2.19
C ARG A 63 5.99 8.17 1.19
N ASN A 64 6.00 8.87 0.07
CA ASN A 64 4.97 8.73 -0.96
C ASN A 64 4.99 7.34 -1.59
N GLN A 65 6.18 6.83 -1.91
CA GLN A 65 6.35 5.49 -2.50
C GLN A 65 5.91 4.38 -1.54
N SER A 66 6.35 4.45 -0.28
CA SER A 66 5.93 3.48 0.74
C SER A 66 4.42 3.54 0.98
N SER A 67 3.84 4.74 1.09
CA SER A 67 2.40 4.90 1.29
C SER A 67 1.60 4.30 0.12
N MET A 68 2.01 4.59 -1.12
CA MET A 68 1.34 4.03 -2.30
C MET A 68 1.38 2.51 -2.32
N TYR A 69 2.52 1.90 -1.97
CA TYR A 69 2.64 0.45 -1.88
C TYR A 69 1.68 -0.14 -0.83
N PHE A 70 1.72 0.36 0.41
CA PHE A 70 0.90 -0.19 1.49
C PHE A 70 -0.60 0.05 1.28
N ILE A 71 -0.99 1.20 0.73
CA ILE A 71 -2.38 1.49 0.36
C ILE A 71 -2.89 0.49 -0.69
N GLN A 72 -2.09 0.20 -1.72
CA GLN A 72 -2.45 -0.77 -2.75
C GLN A 72 -2.60 -2.18 -2.18
N GLU A 73 -1.66 -2.62 -1.35
CA GLU A 73 -1.72 -3.96 -0.75
C GLU A 73 -2.84 -4.08 0.28
N LEU A 74 -3.15 -3.01 1.01
CA LEU A 74 -4.30 -2.93 1.91
C LEU A 74 -5.62 -3.09 1.16
N LEU A 75 -5.83 -2.32 0.08
CA LEU A 75 -7.01 -2.42 -0.77
C LEU A 75 -7.17 -3.81 -1.39
N LYS A 76 -6.09 -4.36 -1.96
CA LYS A 76 -6.10 -5.72 -2.53
C LYS A 76 -6.48 -6.75 -1.49
N THR A 77 -5.94 -6.63 -0.27
CA THR A 77 -6.28 -7.56 0.82
C THR A 77 -7.76 -7.43 1.19
N TYR A 78 -8.25 -6.20 1.40
CA TYR A 78 -9.66 -5.96 1.75
C TYR A 78 -10.64 -6.46 0.69
N ILE A 79 -10.43 -6.07 -0.58
CA ILE A 79 -11.27 -6.50 -1.70
C ILE A 79 -11.14 -8.02 -1.92
N GLY A 80 -9.93 -8.56 -1.80
CA GLY A 80 -9.69 -10.00 -1.91
C GLY A 80 -10.47 -10.80 -0.87
N GLU A 81 -10.56 -10.32 0.37
CA GLU A 81 -11.37 -10.96 1.40
C GLU A 81 -12.87 -10.92 1.05
N LEU A 82 -13.40 -9.79 0.57
CA LEU A 82 -14.81 -9.72 0.11
C LEU A 82 -15.12 -10.70 -1.02
N ILE A 83 -14.22 -10.82 -1.99
CA ILE A 83 -14.33 -11.80 -3.08
C ILE A 83 -14.28 -13.23 -2.51
N ASN A 84 -13.39 -13.51 -1.55
CA ASN A 84 -13.29 -14.83 -0.92
C ASN A 84 -14.55 -15.21 -0.13
N TYR A 85 -15.26 -14.23 0.43
CA TYR A 85 -16.54 -14.45 1.11
C TYR A 85 -17.73 -14.59 0.16
N ASP A 86 -17.54 -14.35 -1.15
CA ASP A 86 -18.61 -14.25 -2.14
C ASP A 86 -19.66 -13.21 -1.71
N LYS A 87 -19.18 -12.07 -1.20
CA LYS A 87 -20.02 -10.95 -0.74
C LYS A 87 -19.59 -9.66 -1.41
N VAL A 88 -20.53 -9.05 -2.12
CA VAL A 88 -20.31 -7.77 -2.80
C VAL A 88 -21.43 -6.80 -2.38
N PRO A 89 -21.09 -5.64 -1.83
CA PRO A 89 -22.09 -4.62 -1.50
C PRO A 89 -22.74 -4.07 -2.78
N LEU A 90 -23.94 -3.52 -2.66
CA LEU A 90 -24.67 -2.86 -3.74
C LEU A 90 -23.85 -1.73 -4.38
N GLU A 91 -23.18 -0.96 -3.53
CA GLU A 91 -22.26 0.10 -3.94
C GLU A 91 -21.05 0.09 -3.00
N ILE A 92 -19.86 0.27 -3.56
CA ILE A 92 -18.66 0.54 -2.77
C ILE A 92 -17.98 1.80 -3.27
N ALA A 93 -17.48 2.61 -2.35
CA ALA A 93 -16.67 3.75 -2.66
C ALA A 93 -15.56 3.93 -1.65
N PHE A 94 -14.47 4.55 -2.08
CA PHE A 94 -13.28 4.73 -1.26
C PHE A 94 -12.85 6.19 -1.21
N ASP A 95 -12.36 6.61 -0.05
CA ASP A 95 -11.60 7.85 0.10
C ASP A 95 -10.26 7.56 0.78
N LEU A 96 -9.27 8.41 0.52
CA LEU A 96 -7.95 8.31 1.11
C LEU A 96 -7.70 9.49 2.05
N SER A 97 -7.47 9.18 3.32
CA SER A 97 -7.13 10.14 4.37
C SER A 97 -5.78 9.76 4.98
N ASP A 98 -4.70 10.37 4.49
CA ASP A 98 -3.31 10.07 4.86
C ASP A 98 -2.96 8.57 4.75
N ALA A 99 -2.86 7.86 5.87
CA ALA A 99 -2.57 6.43 5.95
C ALA A 99 -3.83 5.57 6.19
N LYS A 100 -5.01 6.20 6.12
CA LYS A 100 -6.31 5.57 6.33
C LYS A 100 -7.10 5.54 5.04
N ILE A 101 -7.66 4.37 4.73
CA ILE A 101 -8.63 4.19 3.67
C ILE A 101 -10.01 4.20 4.31
N LEU A 102 -10.88 5.05 3.82
CA LEU A 102 -12.28 5.09 4.22
C LEU A 102 -13.09 4.34 3.18
N VAL A 103 -13.92 3.40 3.63
CA VAL A 103 -14.81 2.62 2.77
C VAL A 103 -16.23 3.08 3.07
N TRP A 104 -16.98 3.35 2.01
CA TRP A 104 -18.41 3.51 2.06
C TRP A 104 -19.05 2.34 1.34
N ALA A 105 -19.80 1.52 2.05
CA ALA A 105 -20.45 0.32 1.51
C ALA A 105 -21.95 0.42 1.70
N LYS A 106 -22.71 0.38 0.61
CA LYS A 106 -24.17 0.24 0.65
C LYS A 106 -24.54 -1.23 0.53
N ILE A 107 -25.38 -1.73 1.42
CA ILE A 107 -25.86 -3.12 1.44
C ILE A 107 -27.38 -3.18 1.37
N HIS A 108 -27.91 -4.37 1.07
CA HIS A 108 -29.34 -4.63 1.19
C HIS A 108 -29.78 -4.52 2.66
N ASN A 109 -31.05 -4.15 2.88
CA ASN A 109 -31.63 -4.13 4.22
C ASN A 109 -31.56 -5.54 4.84
N ASP A 110 -31.16 -5.60 6.11
CA ASP A 110 -31.07 -6.84 6.88
C ASP A 110 -30.08 -7.89 6.29
N ASP A 111 -29.13 -7.46 5.43
CA ASP A 111 -28.07 -8.33 4.91
C ASP A 111 -26.87 -8.41 5.87
N GLU A 112 -27.13 -9.03 7.03
CA GLU A 112 -26.12 -9.28 8.07
C GLU A 112 -24.89 -10.02 7.51
N SER A 113 -25.10 -10.87 6.50
CA SER A 113 -24.03 -11.68 5.91
C SER A 113 -22.99 -10.85 5.15
N THR A 114 -23.43 -9.80 4.45
CA THR A 114 -22.53 -8.86 3.77
C THR A 114 -21.91 -7.88 4.77
N GLU A 115 -22.66 -7.46 5.78
CA GLU A 115 -22.12 -6.64 6.88
C GLU A 115 -20.97 -7.36 7.61
N ASP A 116 -21.18 -8.60 8.03
CA ASP A 116 -20.16 -9.43 8.67
C ASP A 116 -18.92 -9.60 7.78
N ALA A 117 -19.11 -9.81 6.48
CA ALA A 117 -18.00 -9.93 5.54
C ALA A 117 -17.19 -8.63 5.42
N LEU A 118 -17.84 -7.46 5.41
CA LEU A 118 -17.19 -6.15 5.41
C LEU A 118 -16.38 -5.93 6.69
N LEU A 119 -16.96 -6.26 7.85
CA LEU A 119 -16.30 -6.14 9.15
C LEU A 119 -15.10 -7.09 9.29
N LEU A 120 -15.24 -8.34 8.82
CA LEU A 120 -14.17 -9.33 8.84
C LEU A 120 -13.04 -8.99 7.86
N ALA A 121 -13.39 -8.50 6.66
CA ALA A 121 -12.41 -8.01 5.69
C ALA A 121 -11.61 -6.83 6.24
N GLU A 122 -12.28 -5.88 6.90
CA GLU A 122 -11.63 -4.77 7.61
C GLU A 122 -10.67 -5.28 8.69
N ALA A 123 -11.15 -6.17 9.57
CA ALA A 123 -10.35 -6.69 10.67
C ALA A 123 -9.09 -7.42 10.19
N LYS A 124 -9.21 -8.27 9.16
CA LYS A 124 -8.06 -9.00 8.58
C LYS A 124 -7.07 -8.07 7.91
N ALA A 125 -7.57 -7.12 7.12
CA ALA A 125 -6.73 -6.13 6.47
C ALA A 125 -5.96 -5.30 7.51
N ASN A 126 -6.65 -4.79 8.53
CA ASN A 126 -6.02 -4.03 9.61
C ASN A 126 -5.02 -4.86 10.40
N ALA A 127 -5.31 -6.12 10.72
CA ALA A 127 -4.37 -7.00 11.41
C ALA A 127 -3.05 -7.18 10.63
N LYS A 128 -3.11 -7.21 9.30
CA LYS A 128 -1.91 -7.36 8.44
C LYS A 128 -1.10 -6.07 8.31
N PHE A 129 -1.75 -4.91 8.33
CA PHE A 129 -1.10 -3.62 8.00
C PHE A 129 -0.92 -2.67 9.19
N HIS A 130 -1.45 -3.01 10.38
CA HIS A 130 -1.36 -2.22 11.60
C HIS A 130 0.08 -1.82 11.94
N ASP A 131 1.03 -2.74 11.87
CA ASP A 131 2.43 -2.50 12.24
C ASP A 131 3.15 -1.53 11.29
N TYR A 132 2.59 -1.31 10.09
CA TYR A 132 3.08 -0.33 9.13
C TYR A 132 2.35 1.02 9.25
N GLY A 133 1.36 1.14 10.15
CA GLY A 133 0.59 2.36 10.39
C GLY A 133 -0.50 2.64 9.35
N PHE A 134 -0.92 1.64 8.57
CA PHE A 134 -1.98 1.76 7.56
C PHE A 134 -3.24 1.04 8.00
N PHE A 135 -4.39 1.68 7.77
CA PHE A 135 -5.69 1.20 8.24
C PHE A 135 -6.79 1.38 7.20
N ILE A 136 -7.79 0.51 7.25
CA ILE A 136 -9.04 0.65 6.53
C ILE A 136 -10.19 0.73 7.53
N SER A 137 -11.24 1.46 7.20
CA SER A 137 -12.39 1.66 8.07
C SER A 137 -13.64 1.82 7.24
N SER A 138 -14.63 0.99 7.54
CA SER A 138 -15.87 0.90 6.80
C SER A 138 -16.99 1.70 7.47
N THR A 139 -17.70 2.47 6.66
CA THR A 139 -19.03 2.97 6.94
C THR A 139 -20.00 2.14 6.12
N ILE A 140 -20.84 1.39 6.80
CA ILE A 140 -21.82 0.50 6.20
C ILE A 140 -23.17 1.18 6.32
N VAL A 141 -23.89 1.28 5.20
CA VAL A 141 -25.23 1.87 5.14
C VAL A 141 -26.19 0.91 4.47
N GLU A 142 -27.42 0.89 4.93
CA GLU A 142 -28.47 0.09 4.33
C GLU A 142 -29.21 0.88 3.25
N ASP A 143 -29.83 0.19 2.29
CA ASP A 143 -30.61 0.82 1.22
C ASP A 143 -31.74 1.72 1.76
N ARG A 144 -32.35 1.37 2.91
CA ARG A 144 -33.39 2.17 3.56
C ARG A 144 -32.88 3.48 4.18
N ASP A 145 -31.58 3.62 4.43
CA ASP A 145 -31.03 4.85 5.01
C ASP A 145 -31.07 6.03 4.03
N GLN A 146 -31.26 5.73 2.73
CA GLN A 146 -31.35 6.71 1.64
C GLN A 146 -30.16 7.68 1.61
N GLN A 147 -28.99 7.22 2.09
CA GLN A 147 -27.76 7.99 2.08
C GLN A 147 -27.03 7.80 0.73
N SER A 148 -26.64 8.91 0.12
CA SER A 148 -25.78 8.90 -1.05
C SER A 148 -24.32 8.79 -0.65
N VAL A 149 -23.50 8.16 -1.50
CA VAL A 149 -22.05 8.18 -1.39
C VAL A 149 -21.56 9.64 -1.24
N PRO A 150 -20.73 9.96 -0.22
CA PRO A 150 -20.24 11.33 -0.06
C PRO A 150 -19.39 11.79 -1.25
N PRO A 151 -19.43 13.07 -1.66
CA PRO A 151 -18.86 13.52 -2.95
C PRO A 151 -17.35 13.34 -3.14
N HIS A 152 -16.60 13.22 -2.04
CA HIS A 152 -15.15 13.05 -2.07
C HIS A 152 -14.73 11.58 -2.27
N TYR A 153 -15.63 10.63 -2.03
CA TYR A 153 -15.38 9.22 -2.26
C TYR A 153 -15.40 8.90 -3.76
N LYS A 154 -14.64 7.88 -4.15
CA LYS A 154 -14.59 7.34 -5.51
C LYS A 154 -15.25 5.97 -5.53
N ALA A 155 -16.40 5.91 -6.21
CA ALA A 155 -17.14 4.67 -6.39
C ALA A 155 -16.38 3.72 -7.34
N ILE A 156 -16.39 2.43 -7.01
CA ILE A 156 -15.87 1.37 -7.85
C ILE A 156 -17.04 0.46 -8.22
N LYS A 157 -17.10 0.06 -9.49
CA LYS A 157 -18.04 -0.97 -9.95
C LYS A 157 -17.32 -2.31 -9.97
N PHE A 158 -17.96 -3.32 -9.38
CA PHE A 158 -17.58 -4.71 -9.59
C PHE A 158 -18.34 -5.16 -10.84
N ASP A 159 -17.64 -5.23 -11.98
CA ASP A 159 -18.16 -5.82 -13.21
C ASP A 159 -17.94 -7.34 -13.20
#